data_AF-A0A6A3BM18-F1
#
_entry.id   AF-A0A6A3BM18-F1
#
_cell.length_a   1.000
_cell.length_b   1.000
_cell.length_c   1.000
_cell.angle_alpha   90.00
_cell.angle_beta   90.00
_cell.angle_gamma   90.00
#
_symmetry.space_group_name_H-M   'P 1'
#
loop_
_entity.id
_entity.type
_entity.pdbx_description
1 polymer ?
#
loop_
_entity_poly.entity_id
_entity_poly.type
_entity_poly.pdbx_seq_one_letter_code
_entity_poly.pdbx_strand_id
1 'polypeptide(L)'
;MPLFIAGIPNSYTRFPATTTEIFPNPSLLMPLPSVNREEKVLRYREKRKARKFDKKIRYASRKAYAETRPRIKGRFARKTNTGVDDDHMFSKDDYGYGVVPSL
;
A
#
# COMPACT_ATOMS: atom_id res chain seq x y z
N MET A 1 37.07 -22.57 17.70
CA MET A 1 36.84 -21.19 18.20
C MET A 1 35.41 -20.80 17.88
N PRO A 2 34.43 -20.98 18.78
CA PRO A 2 33.08 -20.47 18.57
C PRO A 2 33.03 -18.97 18.88
N LEU A 3 32.54 -18.17 17.94
CA LEU A 3 32.31 -16.74 18.13
C LEU A 3 31.02 -16.56 18.95
N PHE A 4 31.16 -16.16 20.21
CA PHE A 4 30.06 -15.67 21.03
C PHE A 4 29.54 -14.36 20.43
N ILE A 5 28.29 -14.36 19.94
CA ILE A 5 27.63 -13.12 19.53
C ILE A 5 27.24 -12.38 20.80
N ALA A 6 28.00 -11.34 21.11
CA ALA A 6 27.75 -10.40 22.20
C ALA A 6 26.34 -9.77 22.07
N GLY A 7 25.69 -9.61 23.22
CA GLY A 7 24.30 -9.19 23.35
C GLY A 7 23.95 -7.93 22.57
N ILE A 8 22.94 -8.05 21.73
CA ILE A 8 22.17 -6.93 21.21
C ILE A 8 21.14 -6.58 22.29
N PRO A 9 21.18 -5.39 22.91
CA PRO A 9 20.15 -5.01 23.88
C PRO A 9 18.82 -4.82 23.14
N ASN A 10 17.83 -5.62 23.52
CA ASN A 10 16.45 -5.49 23.09
C ASN A 10 15.90 -4.13 23.54
N SER A 11 15.83 -3.15 22.65
CA SER A 11 15.38 -1.78 22.94
C SER A 11 13.87 -1.66 23.19
N TYR A 12 13.15 -2.77 23.34
CA TYR A 12 11.70 -2.76 23.58
C TYR A 12 11.28 -2.82 25.06
N THR A 13 12.21 -2.95 26.02
CA THR A 13 11.85 -3.09 27.44
C THR A 13 12.37 -1.92 28.27
N ARG A 14 11.64 -0.80 28.27
CA ARG A 14 11.68 0.17 29.37
C ARG A 14 10.36 0.94 29.46
N PHE A 15 9.36 0.29 30.04
CA PHE A 15 8.35 1.00 30.81
C PHE A 15 8.69 0.75 32.29
N PRO A 16 9.03 1.78 33.09
CA PRO A 16 9.31 1.59 34.51
C PRO A 16 8.04 1.12 35.22
N ALA A 17 8.19 0.09 36.04
CA ALA A 17 7.11 -0.61 36.75
C ALA A 17 6.57 0.17 37.97
N THR A 18 6.23 1.46 37.82
CA THR A 18 5.77 2.30 38.95
C THR A 18 4.64 3.29 38.63
N THR A 19 3.97 3.20 37.47
CA THR A 19 2.90 4.16 37.09
C THR A 19 1.45 3.66 37.31
N THR A 20 1.24 2.64 38.14
CA THR A 20 -0.09 2.08 38.42
C THR A 20 -1.03 3.00 39.23
N GLU A 21 -0.56 4.15 39.74
CA GLU A 21 -1.36 4.96 40.69
C GLU A 21 -1.98 6.26 40.13
N ILE A 22 -1.87 6.58 38.83
CA ILE A 22 -2.35 7.91 38.34
C ILE A 22 -3.61 7.85 37.48
N PHE A 23 -3.93 6.72 36.86
CA PHE A 23 -5.27 6.45 36.33
C PHE A 23 -5.51 4.95 36.45
N PRO A 24 -6.48 4.46 37.24
CA PRO A 24 -6.87 3.08 37.14
C PRO A 24 -7.54 2.95 35.77
N ASN A 25 -6.77 2.52 34.77
CA ASN A 25 -7.35 2.10 33.51
C ASN A 25 -7.72 0.61 33.68
N PRO A 26 -9.00 0.27 33.91
CA PRO A 26 -9.41 -1.11 34.16
C PRO A 26 -9.24 -2.03 32.95
N SER A 27 -8.77 -1.51 31.80
CA SER A 27 -8.70 -2.24 30.54
C SER A 27 -7.41 -3.06 30.31
N LEU A 28 -6.41 -2.99 31.21
CA LEU A 28 -5.15 -3.74 31.05
C LEU A 28 -5.14 -5.13 31.71
N LEU A 29 -6.21 -5.53 32.39
CA LEU A 29 -6.32 -6.84 33.07
C LEU A 29 -7.49 -7.69 32.59
N MET A 30 -7.95 -7.49 31.35
CA MET A 30 -8.95 -8.37 30.74
C MET A 30 -8.25 -9.33 29.77
N PRO A 31 -8.33 -10.66 29.98
CA PRO A 31 -8.14 -11.60 28.88
C PRO A 31 -9.14 -11.21 27.79
N LEU A 32 -8.64 -10.78 26.62
CA LEU A 32 -9.50 -10.50 25.46
C LEU A 32 -10.42 -11.74 25.28
N PRO A 33 -11.76 -11.60 25.31
CA PRO A 33 -12.62 -12.77 25.38
C PRO A 33 -12.39 -13.62 24.15
N SER A 34 -12.14 -14.90 24.35
CA SER A 34 -11.86 -15.92 23.33
C SER A 34 -12.86 -15.91 22.17
N VAL A 35 -14.10 -15.48 22.43
CA VAL A 35 -15.18 -15.27 21.45
C VAL A 35 -14.75 -14.34 20.30
N ASN A 36 -14.04 -13.26 20.61
CA ASN A 36 -13.51 -12.33 19.59
C ASN A 36 -12.41 -12.96 18.72
N ARG A 37 -11.72 -13.99 19.22
CA ARG A 37 -10.65 -14.66 18.47
C ARG A 37 -11.22 -15.67 17.49
N GLU A 38 -12.18 -16.48 17.95
CA GLU A 38 -12.82 -17.50 17.12
C GLU A 38 -13.51 -16.87 15.91
N GLU A 39 -14.29 -15.81 16.12
CA GLU A 39 -14.94 -15.05 15.05
C GLU A 39 -13.92 -14.46 14.05
N LYS A 40 -12.82 -13.85 14.55
CA LYS A 40 -11.74 -13.33 13.69
C LYS A 40 -11.07 -14.43 12.87
N VAL A 41 -10.85 -15.60 13.46
CA VAL A 41 -10.24 -16.76 12.80
C VAL A 41 -11.18 -17.33 11.74
N LEU A 42 -12.49 -17.43 12.02
CA LEU A 42 -13.50 -17.85 11.05
C LEU A 42 -13.54 -16.90 9.85
N ARG A 43 -13.68 -15.59 10.10
CA ARG A 43 -13.62 -14.56 9.04
C ARG A 43 -12.34 -14.65 8.23
N TYR A 44 -11.20 -14.90 8.88
CA TYR A 44 -9.93 -15.07 8.18
C TYR A 44 -9.92 -16.32 7.27
N ARG A 45 -10.42 -17.46 7.76
CA ARG A 45 -10.51 -18.71 6.99
C ARG A 45 -11.42 -18.54 5.77
N GLU A 46 -12.58 -17.91 5.94
CA GLU A 46 -13.50 -17.56 4.85
C GLU A 46 -12.83 -16.64 3.83
N LYS A 47 -12.22 -15.54 4.29
CA LYS A 47 -11.47 -14.63 3.41
C LYS A 47 -10.33 -15.34 2.68
N ARG A 48 -9.67 -16.32 3.31
CA ARG A 48 -8.60 -17.11 2.68
C ARG A 48 -9.14 -17.95 1.53
N LYS A 49 -10.27 -18.63 1.73
CA LYS A 49 -10.95 -19.39 0.66
C LYS A 49 -11.41 -18.49 -0.49
N ALA A 50 -11.82 -17.25 -0.19
CA ALA A 50 -12.28 -16.27 -1.17
C ALA A 50 -11.17 -15.44 -1.86
N ARG A 51 -9.87 -15.75 -1.63
CA ARG A 51 -8.78 -15.02 -2.30
C ARG A 51 -8.78 -15.31 -3.80
N LYS A 52 -8.68 -14.25 -4.60
CA LYS A 52 -8.52 -14.33 -6.05
C LYS A 52 -7.08 -13.99 -6.40
N PHE A 53 -6.38 -14.91 -7.06
CA PHE A 53 -4.96 -14.74 -7.45
C PHE A 53 -4.78 -14.31 -8.90
N ASP A 54 -5.85 -14.36 -9.69
CA ASP A 54 -5.83 -13.88 -11.06
C ASP A 54 -5.57 -12.37 -11.12
N LYS A 55 -4.92 -11.95 -12.20
CA LYS A 55 -4.64 -10.52 -12.44
C LYS A 55 -5.94 -9.74 -12.54
N LYS A 56 -6.26 -8.95 -11.51
CA LYS A 56 -7.45 -8.08 -11.49
C LYS A 56 -7.10 -6.65 -11.87
N ILE A 57 -7.65 -6.17 -12.99
CA ILE A 57 -7.65 -4.75 -13.33
C ILE A 57 -8.82 -4.09 -12.60
N ARG A 58 -8.53 -3.21 -11.64
CA ARG A 58 -9.57 -2.52 -10.85
C ARG A 58 -10.07 -1.22 -11.47
N TYR A 59 -9.20 -0.51 -12.18
CA TYR A 59 -9.51 0.80 -12.74
C TYR A 59 -9.24 0.78 -14.25
N ALA A 60 -10.32 0.80 -15.05
CA ALA A 60 -10.25 0.71 -16.49
C ALA A 60 -9.53 1.92 -17.13
N SER A 61 -9.87 3.14 -16.70
CA SER A 61 -9.26 4.37 -17.21
C SER A 61 -7.74 4.41 -17.03
N ARG A 62 -7.25 4.01 -15.84
CA ARG A 62 -5.80 3.96 -15.56
C ARG A 62 -5.08 2.91 -16.40
N LYS A 63 -5.74 1.79 -16.74
CA LYS A 63 -5.18 0.78 -17.65
C LYS A 63 -5.03 1.37 -19.06
N ALA A 64 -6.08 1.99 -19.59
CA ALA A 64 -6.04 2.63 -20.91
C ALA A 64 -4.91 3.67 -21.01
N TYR A 65 -4.75 4.54 -20.00
CA TYR A 65 -3.67 5.53 -20.00
C TYR A 65 -2.27 4.89 -19.92
N ALA A 66 -2.12 3.76 -19.25
CA ALA A 66 -0.84 3.06 -19.15
C ALA A 66 -0.47 2.28 -20.42
N GLU A 67 -1.45 1.95 -21.25
CA GLU A 67 -1.30 1.28 -22.56
C GLU A 67 -0.87 2.29 -23.64
N THR A 68 -1.40 3.51 -23.63
CA THR A 68 -1.08 4.53 -24.64
C THR A 68 0.20 5.33 -24.35
N ARG A 69 0.65 5.40 -23.09
CA ARG A 69 1.82 6.20 -22.71
C ARG A 69 3.14 5.62 -23.28
N PRO A 70 4.05 6.46 -23.83
CA PRO A 70 5.28 5.99 -24.46
C PRO A 70 6.21 5.25 -23.49
N ARG A 71 6.80 4.14 -23.97
CA ARG A 71 7.70 3.28 -23.20
C ARG A 71 9.04 3.07 -23.92
N ILE A 72 10.13 3.05 -23.16
CA ILE A 72 11.47 2.68 -23.62
C ILE A 72 11.93 1.52 -22.74
N LYS A 73 12.20 0.35 -23.34
CA LYS A 73 12.57 -0.89 -22.62
C LYS A 73 11.62 -1.24 -21.45
N GLY A 74 10.31 -1.08 -21.66
CA GLY A 74 9.26 -1.39 -20.67
C GLY A 74 8.99 -0.31 -19.60
N ARG A 75 9.84 0.72 -19.50
CA ARG A 75 9.68 1.86 -18.57
C ARG A 75 8.99 3.02 -19.27
N PHE A 76 8.20 3.80 -18.55
CA PHE A 76 7.66 5.04 -19.13
C PHE A 76 8.78 6.05 -19.40
N ALA A 77 8.71 6.69 -20.57
CA ALA A 77 9.60 7.80 -20.88
C ALA A 77 9.25 9.01 -20.01
N ARG A 78 10.28 9.72 -19.53
CA ARG A 78 10.13 11.08 -18.99
C ARG A 78 10.22 12.02 -20.17
N LYS A 79 9.39 13.06 -20.18
CA LYS A 79 9.60 14.21 -21.05
C LYS A 79 10.82 14.95 -20.50
N THR A 80 12.04 14.57 -20.89
CA THR A 80 13.21 15.41 -20.67
C THR A 80 13.26 16.41 -21.82
N ASN A 81 13.50 17.67 -21.50
CA ASN A 81 13.76 18.74 -22.46
C ASN A 81 15.14 18.50 -23.10
N THR A 82 15.28 17.49 -23.95
CA THR A 82 16.52 17.23 -24.70
C THR A 82 16.15 17.08 -26.17
N GLY A 83 16.38 18.17 -26.89
CA GLY A 83 15.91 18.47 -28.24
C GLY A 83 16.02 17.35 -29.24
N VAL A 84 14.88 17.00 -29.81
CA VAL A 84 14.70 17.02 -31.26
C VAL A 84 13.37 17.71 -31.47
N ASP A 85 13.43 18.91 -32.05
CA ASP A 85 12.26 19.62 -32.54
C ASP A 85 11.66 18.80 -33.69
N ASP A 86 10.45 18.30 -33.48
CA ASP A 86 9.45 18.17 -34.54
C ASP A 86 8.19 18.85 -33.99
N ASP A 87 8.18 20.17 -34.17
CA ASP A 87 7.05 21.05 -34.38
C ASP A 87 5.73 20.76 -33.64
N HIS A 88 5.55 21.50 -32.56
CA HIS A 88 4.35 22.27 -32.21
C HIS A 88 3.10 22.12 -33.12
N MET A 89 2.39 20.98 -33.07
CA MET A 89 1.07 20.85 -33.70
C MET A 89 0.06 20.14 -32.81
N PHE A 90 -0.19 20.68 -31.61
CA PHE A 90 -1.54 20.63 -31.04
C PHE A 90 -1.76 21.92 -30.27
N SER A 91 -2.53 22.81 -30.89
CA SER A 91 -2.90 24.14 -30.45
C SER A 91 -3.27 24.16 -28.97
N LYS A 92 -2.71 25.15 -28.28
CA LYS A 92 -2.95 25.45 -26.86
C LYS A 92 -4.31 26.15 -26.63
N ASP A 93 -5.12 26.24 -27.69
CA ASP A 93 -6.45 26.85 -27.69
C ASP A 93 -7.49 25.80 -28.03
N ASP A 94 -7.65 24.81 -27.15
CA ASP A 94 -8.93 24.14 -27.02
C ASP A 94 -9.01 23.54 -25.62
N TYR A 95 -9.72 24.22 -24.73
CA TYR A 95 -10.17 23.67 -23.46
C TYR A 95 -11.24 22.60 -23.73
N GLY A 96 -10.91 21.57 -24.49
CA GLY A 96 -11.73 20.41 -24.72
C GLY A 96 -11.54 19.45 -23.56
N TYR A 97 -12.46 19.47 -22.61
CA TYR A 97 -12.61 18.40 -21.61
C TYR A 97 -12.48 17.05 -22.34
N GLY A 98 -11.37 16.34 -22.09
CA GLY A 98 -11.09 15.08 -22.75
C GLY A 98 -12.26 14.13 -22.55
N VAL A 99 -12.96 13.82 -23.64
CA VAL A 99 -14.14 12.96 -23.62
C VAL A 99 -13.72 11.61 -23.04
N VAL A 100 -14.26 11.29 -21.88
CA VAL A 100 -14.19 9.95 -21.30
C VAL A 100 -15.08 9.07 -22.17
N PRO A 101 -14.54 8.07 -22.89
CA PRO A 101 -15.38 7.18 -23.67
C PRO A 101 -16.38 6.50 -22.74
N SER A 102 -17.65 6.83 -22.90
CA SER A 102 -18.74 6.10 -22.26
C SER A 102 -18.87 4.76 -22.97
N LEU A 103 -18.77 3.67 -22.20
CA LEU A 103 -19.32 2.37 -22.58
C LEU A 103 -20.76 2.30 -22.09
#